data_AF-A0A3D4CJ11-F1
#
_entry.id   AF-A0A3D4CJ11-F1
#
_cell.length_a   1.000
_cell.length_b   1.000
_cell.length_c   1.000
_cell.angle_alpha   90.00
_cell.angle_beta   90.00
_cell.angle_gamma   90.00
#
_symmetry.space_group_name_H-M   'P 1'
#
loop_
_entity.id
_entity.type
_entity.pdbx_description
1 polymer ?
#
loop_
_entity_poly.entity_id
_entity_poly.type
_entity_poly.pdbx_seq_one_letter_code
_entity_poly.pdbx_strand_id
1 'polypeptide(L)'
;MNSSLMQDDYGTYFEDVFISYKDEQGNWTEPKSIGENINTMGHDAAIALSPDGQILFIYKNVSDLNGDIYFSRLEGEDWSRPLPLPGKVNTEHWEGSASLSADGKTLYFSSNKPGGIGGKDIYRAHLKDDGTWGKVENLGIAINTKYDEDAPFIHPDGKTLFFSSKGHNSM
;
A
#
# COMPACT_ATOMS: atom_id res chain seq x y z
N MET A 1 -0.90 4.32 -22.06
CA MET A 1 -0.99 5.80 -21.96
C MET A 1 -0.73 6.15 -20.51
N ASN A 2 0.26 7.00 -20.27
CA ASN A 2 0.68 7.43 -18.92
C ASN A 2 -0.30 8.46 -18.36
N SER A 3 -0.79 8.28 -17.12
CA SER A 3 -1.67 9.22 -16.40
C SER A 3 -1.02 10.55 -16.08
N SER A 4 0.31 10.67 -16.18
CA SER A 4 1.11 11.81 -15.71
C SER A 4 0.72 13.20 -16.22
N LEU A 5 -0.23 13.31 -17.16
CA LEU A 5 -0.76 14.56 -17.70
C LEU A 5 -2.29 14.67 -17.61
N MET A 6 -2.98 13.64 -17.12
CA MET A 6 -4.43 13.63 -16.94
C MET A 6 -4.78 14.07 -15.53
N GLN A 7 -5.81 14.91 -15.46
CA GLN A 7 -6.37 15.42 -14.21
C GLN A 7 -7.72 14.75 -13.95
N ASP A 8 -8.05 14.55 -12.68
CA ASP A 8 -9.39 14.19 -12.23
C ASP A 8 -10.38 15.36 -12.41
N ASP A 9 -11.64 15.13 -12.09
CA ASP A 9 -12.72 16.14 -12.20
C ASP A 9 -12.49 17.39 -11.33
N TYR A 10 -11.51 17.36 -10.42
CA TYR A 10 -11.12 18.44 -9.53
C TYR A 10 -9.83 19.16 -9.99
N GLY A 11 -9.24 18.77 -11.12
CA GLY A 11 -8.01 19.36 -11.66
C GLY A 11 -6.73 18.80 -11.02
N THR A 12 -6.82 17.71 -10.27
CA THR A 12 -5.69 17.06 -9.61
C THR A 12 -5.10 16.00 -10.52
N TYR A 13 -3.77 15.95 -10.66
CA TYR A 13 -3.13 14.90 -11.43
C TYR A 13 -3.29 13.55 -10.72
N PHE A 14 -3.50 12.49 -11.52
CA PHE A 14 -3.42 11.13 -11.02
C PHE A 14 -1.99 10.83 -10.53
N GLU A 15 -1.90 10.05 -9.47
CA GLU A 15 -0.61 9.59 -8.94
C GLU A 15 -0.03 8.50 -9.85
N ASP A 16 1.27 8.57 -10.09
CA ASP A 16 2.02 7.59 -10.87
C ASP A 16 3.26 7.15 -10.08
N VAL A 17 3.69 5.91 -10.29
CA VAL A 17 4.92 5.39 -9.70
C VAL A 17 6.12 5.76 -10.57
N PHE A 18 7.14 6.35 -9.93
CA PHE A 18 8.43 6.68 -10.53
C PHE A 18 9.55 5.95 -9.80
N ILE A 19 10.64 5.68 -10.52
CA ILE A 19 11.85 5.04 -10.01
C ILE A 19 13.08 5.90 -10.33
N SER A 20 14.01 5.96 -9.38
CA SER A 20 15.31 6.61 -9.52
C SER A 20 16.37 5.75 -8.83
N TYR A 21 17.61 5.85 -9.31
CA TYR A 21 18.74 5.08 -8.82
C TYR A 21 19.79 6.00 -8.23
N LYS A 22 20.58 5.48 -7.31
CA LYS A 22 21.74 6.19 -6.78
C LYS A 22 22.98 5.79 -7.59
N ASP A 23 23.69 6.76 -8.16
CA ASP A 23 24.94 6.51 -8.87
C ASP A 23 26.09 6.17 -7.91
N GLU A 24 27.25 5.80 -8.46
CA GLU A 24 28.44 5.46 -7.68
C GLU A 24 28.97 6.63 -6.83
N GLN A 25 28.63 7.87 -7.18
CA GLN A 25 29.01 9.08 -6.44
C GLN A 25 27.98 9.43 -5.35
N GLY A 26 26.88 8.70 -5.28
CA GLY A 26 25.83 8.89 -4.31
C GLY A 26 24.74 9.89 -4.73
N ASN A 27 24.71 10.33 -5.99
CA ASN A 27 23.65 11.21 -6.49
C ASN A 27 22.45 10.39 -6.99
N TRP A 28 21.24 10.94 -6.84
CA TRP A 28 20.05 10.36 -7.44
C TRP A 28 19.98 10.69 -8.93
N THR A 29 19.68 9.71 -9.77
CA THR A 29 19.42 9.91 -11.20
C THR A 29 18.10 10.65 -11.41
N GLU A 30 17.90 11.22 -12.60
CA GLU A 30 16.60 11.72 -13.01
C GLU A 30 15.52 10.62 -12.85
N PRO A 31 14.39 10.89 -12.17
CA PRO A 31 13.32 9.92 -12.02
C PRO A 31 12.71 9.54 -13.37
N LYS A 32 12.45 8.25 -13.55
CA LYS A 32 11.76 7.72 -14.72
C LYS A 32 10.44 7.12 -14.28
N SER A 33 9.42 7.20 -15.13
CA SER A 33 8.22 6.38 -14.94
C SER A 33 8.65 4.92 -14.81
N ILE A 34 8.06 4.20 -13.86
CA ILE A 34 8.35 2.76 -13.68
C ILE A 34 7.77 1.91 -14.83
N GLY A 35 6.96 2.52 -15.71
CA GLY A 35 6.44 1.93 -16.93
C GLY A 35 4.93 1.65 -16.90
N GLU A 36 4.36 1.48 -18.10
CA GLU A 36 2.92 1.23 -18.31
C GLU A 36 2.45 -0.14 -17.79
N ASN A 37 3.38 -1.02 -17.39
CA ASN A 37 3.03 -2.27 -16.72
C ASN A 37 2.48 -2.05 -15.31
N ILE A 38 2.93 -0.97 -14.64
CA ILE A 38 2.53 -0.61 -13.29
C ILE A 38 1.51 0.53 -13.33
N ASN A 39 1.86 1.65 -13.99
CA ASN A 39 1.02 2.84 -14.06
C ASN A 39 -0.13 2.62 -15.04
N THR A 40 -1.32 3.05 -14.64
CA THR A 40 -2.58 2.93 -15.36
C THR A 40 -3.05 4.31 -15.79
N MET A 41 -4.37 4.53 -15.83
CA MET A 41 -4.97 5.83 -16.09
C MET A 41 -5.58 6.43 -14.81
N GLY A 42 -5.55 5.67 -13.71
CA GLY A 42 -6.07 6.07 -12.39
C GLY A 42 -4.93 6.38 -11.42
N HIS A 43 -5.23 6.37 -10.12
CA HIS A 43 -4.20 6.58 -9.09
C HIS A 43 -3.38 5.31 -8.88
N ASP A 44 -2.06 5.46 -8.99
CA ASP A 44 -1.06 4.42 -8.73
C ASP A 44 0.03 4.95 -7.79
N ALA A 45 0.09 4.39 -6.58
CA ALA A 45 1.04 4.83 -5.56
C ALA A 45 1.84 3.64 -5.00
N ALA A 46 3.16 3.79 -4.92
CA ALA A 46 4.01 2.85 -4.20
C ALA A 46 3.79 3.03 -2.69
N ILE A 47 3.29 2.00 -2.02
CA ILE A 47 2.89 2.10 -0.60
C ILE A 47 3.77 1.27 0.35
N ALA A 48 4.38 0.18 -0.13
CA ALA A 48 5.33 -0.61 0.65
C ALA A 48 6.28 -1.41 -0.24
N LEU A 49 7.41 -1.82 0.33
CA LEU A 49 8.35 -2.76 -0.28
C LEU A 49 8.58 -3.92 0.70
N SER A 50 8.71 -5.15 0.18
CA SER A 50 9.11 -6.27 1.02
C SER A 50 10.54 -6.09 1.55
N PRO A 51 10.88 -6.68 2.72
CA PRO A 51 12.21 -6.56 3.31
C PRO A 51 13.35 -7.04 2.40
N ASP A 52 13.08 -8.00 1.52
CA ASP A 52 14.04 -8.51 0.53
C ASP A 52 14.09 -7.69 -0.77
N GLY A 53 13.26 -6.65 -0.88
CA GLY A 53 13.18 -5.78 -2.05
C GLY A 53 12.50 -6.39 -3.28
N GLN A 54 11.98 -7.61 -3.20
CA GLN A 54 11.46 -8.34 -4.38
C GLN A 54 9.97 -8.14 -4.65
N ILE A 55 9.23 -7.53 -3.72
CA ILE A 55 7.79 -7.27 -3.86
C ILE A 55 7.53 -5.79 -3.58
N LEU A 56 6.97 -5.10 -4.57
CA LEU A 56 6.46 -3.74 -4.43
C LEU A 56 4.94 -3.81 -4.25
N PHE A 57 4.43 -3.24 -3.17
CA PHE A 57 3.00 -3.06 -2.93
C PHE A 57 2.56 -1.71 -3.49
N ILE A 58 1.46 -1.73 -4.23
CA ILE A 58 0.96 -0.59 -5.00
C ILE A 58 -0.50 -0.39 -4.65
N TYR A 59 -0.87 0.81 -4.22
CA TYR A 59 -2.27 1.22 -4.20
C TYR A 59 -2.72 1.48 -5.63
N LYS A 60 -3.84 0.90 -6.04
CA LYS A 60 -4.45 1.19 -7.34
C LYS A 60 -5.92 1.55 -7.18
N ASN A 61 -6.34 2.64 -7.83
CA ASN A 61 -7.74 2.98 -8.00
C ASN A 61 -8.10 2.90 -9.49
N VAL A 62 -8.49 1.70 -9.94
CA VAL A 62 -8.80 1.42 -11.35
C VAL A 62 -10.31 1.20 -11.48
N SER A 63 -11.05 2.19 -12.03
CA SER A 63 -12.53 2.23 -12.22
C SER A 63 -13.38 2.35 -10.94
N ASP A 64 -14.69 2.06 -11.00
CA ASP A 64 -15.69 2.19 -9.90
C ASP A 64 -15.38 1.36 -8.62
N LEU A 65 -14.24 0.68 -8.58
CA LEU A 65 -13.74 -0.04 -7.43
C LEU A 65 -13.13 0.96 -6.45
N ASN A 66 -13.43 0.81 -5.17
CA ASN A 66 -12.69 1.51 -4.13
C ASN A 66 -11.21 1.11 -4.21
N GLY A 67 -10.32 2.05 -3.89
CA GLY A 67 -8.90 1.82 -4.07
C GLY A 67 -8.36 0.64 -3.25
N ASP A 68 -7.51 -0.16 -3.87
CA ASP A 68 -7.13 -1.52 -3.46
C ASP A 68 -5.61 -1.69 -3.38
N ILE A 69 -5.15 -2.71 -2.65
CA ILE A 69 -3.72 -3.06 -2.59
C ILE A 69 -3.39 -4.14 -3.62
N TYR A 70 -2.41 -3.84 -4.46
CA TYR A 70 -1.82 -4.73 -5.45
C TYR A 70 -0.37 -5.03 -5.08
N PHE A 71 0.21 -6.06 -5.68
CA PHE A 71 1.62 -6.37 -5.58
C PHE A 71 2.23 -6.62 -6.96
N SER A 72 3.47 -6.18 -7.14
CA SER A 72 4.32 -6.45 -8.29
C SER A 72 5.61 -7.12 -7.81
N ARG A 73 6.14 -8.06 -8.60
CA ARG A 73 7.39 -8.78 -8.32
C ARG A 73 8.52 -8.23 -9.17
N LEU A 74 9.71 -8.15 -8.60
CA LEU A 74 10.92 -7.87 -9.37
C LEU A 74 11.32 -9.14 -10.17
N GLU A 75 11.35 -9.02 -11.49
CA GLU A 75 11.68 -10.08 -12.43
C GLU A 75 12.89 -9.63 -13.28
N GLY A 76 14.08 -9.96 -12.81
CA GLY A 76 15.32 -9.43 -13.39
C GLY A 76 15.49 -7.96 -13.02
N GLU A 77 15.40 -7.07 -14.02
CA GLU A 77 15.47 -5.62 -13.83
C GLU A 77 14.10 -4.93 -13.91
N ASP A 78 13.05 -5.68 -14.26
CA ASP A 78 11.71 -5.16 -14.50
C ASP A 78 10.73 -5.55 -13.39
N TRP A 79 9.71 -4.72 -13.19
CA TRP A 79 8.60 -5.03 -12.28
C TRP A 79 7.43 -5.67 -13.04
N SER A 80 6.96 -6.80 -12.54
CA SER A 80 5.85 -7.55 -13.13
C SER A 80 4.55 -6.73 -13.16
N ARG A 81 3.60 -7.11 -14.01
CA ARG A 81 2.25 -6.54 -13.95
C ARG A 81 1.66 -6.73 -12.54
N PRO A 82 1.09 -5.70 -11.90
CA PRO A 82 0.54 -5.82 -10.56
C PRO A 82 -0.68 -6.73 -10.54
N LEU A 83 -0.77 -7.58 -9.52
CA LEU A 83 -1.92 -8.42 -9.25
C LEU A 83 -2.56 -7.98 -7.92
N PRO A 84 -3.89 -8.07 -7.77
CA PRO A 84 -4.52 -7.78 -6.49
C PRO A 84 -4.01 -8.76 -5.42
N LEU A 85 -3.97 -8.32 -4.17
CA LEU A 85 -3.54 -9.22 -3.08
C LEU A 85 -4.48 -10.44 -2.99
N PRO A 86 -3.96 -11.67 -3.07
CA PRO A 86 -4.80 -12.85 -2.98
C PRO A 86 -5.29 -13.04 -1.54
N GLY A 87 -6.54 -13.47 -1.39
CA GLY A 87 -7.13 -13.78 -0.09
C GLY A 87 -8.13 -12.73 0.36
N LYS A 88 -8.03 -12.28 1.62
CA LYS A 88 -9.08 -11.49 2.28
C LYS A 88 -8.72 -10.03 2.58
N VAL A 89 -7.56 -9.55 2.11
CA VAL A 89 -7.11 -8.18 2.38
C VAL A 89 -7.97 -7.18 1.62
N ASN A 90 -8.03 -7.33 0.29
CA ASN A 90 -8.89 -6.49 -0.55
C ASN A 90 -10.35 -6.90 -0.39
N THR A 91 -11.22 -5.90 -0.32
CA THR A 91 -12.66 -6.03 -0.15
C THR A 91 -13.40 -5.16 -1.17
N GLU A 92 -14.71 -4.98 -1.02
CA GLU A 92 -15.45 -3.97 -1.81
C GLU A 92 -15.24 -2.53 -1.28
N HIS A 93 -14.46 -2.38 -0.21
CA HIS A 93 -14.17 -1.12 0.47
C HIS A 93 -12.77 -0.63 0.13
N TRP A 94 -12.36 0.49 0.71
CA TRP A 94 -11.06 1.08 0.46
C TRP A 94 -9.98 0.43 1.32
N GLU A 95 -8.89 0.02 0.69
CA GLU A 95 -7.63 -0.43 1.27
C GLU A 95 -6.47 0.34 0.62
N GLY A 96 -5.78 1.23 1.34
CA GLY A 96 -4.85 2.16 0.66
C GLY A 96 -3.50 2.45 1.28
N SER A 97 -3.17 1.88 2.43
CA SER A 97 -1.78 1.87 2.91
C SER A 97 -1.42 0.54 3.53
N ALA A 98 -0.13 0.19 3.47
CA ALA A 98 0.35 -1.10 3.91
C ALA A 98 1.78 -1.04 4.46
N SER A 99 2.14 -2.02 5.28
CA SER A 99 3.50 -2.28 5.73
C SER A 99 3.68 -3.75 6.05
N LEU A 100 4.78 -4.34 5.56
CA LEU A 100 5.08 -5.75 5.72
C LEU A 100 6.08 -5.95 6.87
N SER A 101 5.82 -6.93 7.74
CA SER A 101 6.77 -7.31 8.80
C SER A 101 8.11 -7.77 8.23
N ALA A 102 9.18 -7.64 9.01
CA ALA A 102 10.53 -7.98 8.58
C ALA A 102 10.71 -9.47 8.18
N ASP A 103 9.87 -10.37 8.71
CA ASP A 103 9.85 -11.77 8.33
C ASP A 103 9.01 -12.07 7.07
N GLY A 104 8.36 -11.06 6.50
CA GLY A 104 7.51 -11.17 5.32
C GLY A 104 6.16 -11.84 5.55
N LYS A 105 5.76 -12.12 6.80
CA LYS A 105 4.60 -12.98 7.10
C LYS A 105 3.36 -12.24 7.59
N THR A 106 3.46 -10.98 7.97
CA THR A 106 2.35 -10.19 8.50
C THR A 106 2.26 -8.86 7.78
N LEU A 107 1.15 -8.65 7.07
CA LEU A 107 0.82 -7.38 6.45
C LEU A 107 -0.03 -6.57 7.41
N TYR A 108 0.40 -5.36 7.72
CA TYR A 108 -0.39 -4.33 8.39
C TYR A 108 -0.94 -3.40 7.33
N PHE A 109 -2.22 -3.06 7.38
CA PHE A 109 -2.83 -2.22 6.35
C PHE A 109 -4.01 -1.43 6.90
N SER A 110 -4.36 -0.32 6.26
CA SER A 110 -5.55 0.45 6.60
C SER A 110 -6.73 0.08 5.70
N SER A 111 -7.94 0.10 6.26
CA SER A 111 -9.18 -0.13 5.53
C SER A 111 -10.35 0.61 6.16
N ASN A 112 -11.33 1.02 5.35
CA ASN A 112 -12.62 1.56 5.83
C ASN A 112 -13.76 0.52 5.78
N LYS A 113 -13.43 -0.77 5.71
CA LYS A 113 -14.43 -1.84 5.68
C LYS A 113 -15.32 -1.85 6.93
N PRO A 114 -16.62 -2.16 6.80
CA PRO A 114 -17.56 -2.25 7.92
C PRO A 114 -17.11 -3.22 9.01
N GLY A 115 -17.56 -2.92 10.24
CA GLY A 115 -17.19 -3.68 11.44
C GLY A 115 -15.87 -3.25 12.08
N GLY A 116 -15.26 -2.16 11.59
CA GLY A 116 -14.22 -1.41 12.28
C GLY A 116 -14.74 -0.58 13.46
N ILE A 117 -13.81 0.11 14.13
CA ILE A 117 -14.01 1.01 15.26
C ILE A 117 -14.32 2.43 14.78
N GLY A 118 -13.65 2.90 13.71
CA GLY A 118 -13.76 4.27 13.22
C GLY A 118 -14.02 4.39 11.72
N GLY A 119 -13.46 5.45 11.14
CA GLY A 119 -13.52 5.72 9.71
C GLY A 119 -12.60 4.77 8.96
N LYS A 120 -11.30 5.05 9.00
CA LYS A 120 -10.25 4.10 8.63
C LYS A 120 -9.67 3.46 9.87
N ASP A 121 -9.46 2.15 9.81
CA ASP A 121 -8.83 1.39 10.86
C ASP A 121 -7.59 0.66 10.33
N ILE A 122 -6.64 0.40 11.22
CA ILE A 122 -5.49 -0.47 10.97
C ILE A 122 -5.85 -1.92 11.31
N TYR A 123 -5.58 -2.79 10.36
CA TYR A 123 -5.74 -4.23 10.43
C TYR A 123 -4.40 -4.93 10.24
N ARG A 124 -4.36 -6.23 10.54
CA ARG A 124 -3.30 -7.14 10.10
C ARG A 124 -3.85 -8.39 9.43
N ALA A 125 -3.08 -8.97 8.53
CA ALA A 125 -3.31 -10.29 7.94
C ALA A 125 -2.01 -11.10 7.93
N HIS A 126 -2.14 -12.42 8.11
CA HIS A 126 -1.00 -13.34 8.02
C HIS A 126 -0.95 -14.02 6.65
N LEU A 127 0.24 -14.11 6.07
CA LEU A 127 0.50 -14.88 4.87
C LEU A 127 0.42 -16.37 5.20
N LYS A 128 -0.35 -17.12 4.42
CA LYS A 128 -0.45 -18.58 4.53
C LYS A 128 0.56 -19.28 3.62
N ASP A 129 0.76 -20.56 3.87
CA ASP A 129 1.63 -21.43 3.07
C ASP A 129 1.18 -21.54 1.59
N ASP A 130 -0.11 -21.32 1.30
CA ASP A 130 -0.66 -21.30 -0.06
C ASP A 130 -0.43 -19.96 -0.80
N GLY A 131 0.25 -19.00 -0.17
CA GLY A 131 0.53 -17.68 -0.72
C GLY A 131 -0.63 -16.69 -0.62
N THR A 132 -1.74 -17.05 0.03
CA THR A 132 -2.88 -16.15 0.25
C THR A 132 -2.82 -15.43 1.60
N TRP A 133 -3.33 -14.20 1.66
CA TRP A 133 -3.52 -13.48 2.92
C TRP A 133 -4.74 -14.01 3.66
N GLY A 134 -4.50 -14.49 4.87
CA GLY A 134 -5.46 -15.23 5.67
C GLY A 134 -6.50 -14.38 6.39
N LYS A 135 -6.73 -14.70 7.67
CA LYS A 135 -7.70 -13.97 8.48
C LYS A 135 -7.20 -12.53 8.70
N VAL A 136 -8.06 -11.57 8.41
CA VAL A 136 -7.86 -10.16 8.71
C VAL A 136 -8.36 -9.87 10.12
N GLU A 137 -7.54 -9.19 10.92
CA GLU A 137 -7.83 -8.84 12.32
C GLU A 137 -7.65 -7.35 12.53
N ASN A 138 -8.63 -6.70 13.16
CA ASN A 138 -8.54 -5.31 13.58
C ASN A 138 -7.54 -5.20 14.76
N LEU A 139 -6.69 -4.19 14.79
CA LEU A 139 -5.71 -4.02 15.87
C LEU A 139 -6.32 -3.55 17.21
N GLY A 140 -7.62 -3.27 17.24
CA GLY A 140 -8.38 -2.96 18.45
C GLY A 140 -8.22 -1.52 18.92
N ILE A 141 -8.95 -1.18 19.99
CA ILE A 141 -9.14 0.20 20.48
C ILE A 141 -7.87 0.87 21.02
N ALA A 142 -6.80 0.11 21.23
CA ALA A 142 -5.51 0.67 21.62
C ALA A 142 -4.84 1.42 20.45
N ILE A 143 -5.14 0.99 19.22
CA ILE A 143 -4.60 1.57 17.99
C ILE A 143 -5.69 2.37 17.28
N ASN A 144 -6.84 1.77 17.04
CA ASN A 144 -7.91 2.38 16.26
C ASN A 144 -8.86 3.18 17.17
N THR A 145 -9.29 4.33 16.68
CA THR A 145 -10.23 5.22 17.34
C THR A 145 -11.52 5.29 16.53
N LYS A 146 -12.44 6.17 16.90
CA LYS A 146 -13.65 6.44 16.10
C LYS A 146 -13.37 7.29 14.84
N TYR A 147 -12.12 7.69 14.61
CA TYR A 147 -11.68 8.56 13.51
C TYR A 147 -10.86 7.75 12.49
N ASP A 148 -9.97 8.40 11.74
CA ASP A 148 -9.12 7.72 10.74
C ASP A 148 -7.74 7.41 11.32
N GLU A 149 -7.36 6.13 11.28
CA GLU A 149 -5.99 5.64 11.46
C GLU A 149 -5.47 5.03 10.15
N ASP A 150 -4.28 5.47 9.73
CA ASP A 150 -3.75 5.20 8.40
C ASP A 150 -2.21 5.16 8.40
N ALA A 151 -1.62 4.81 7.25
CA ALA A 151 -0.18 4.77 7.00
C ALA A 151 0.61 4.01 8.07
N PRO A 152 0.33 2.71 8.29
CA PRO A 152 1.08 1.91 9.25
C PRO A 152 2.51 1.67 8.76
N PHE A 153 3.48 1.67 9.67
CA PHE A 153 4.85 1.23 9.46
C PHE A 153 5.28 0.34 10.63
N ILE A 154 5.40 -0.96 10.37
CA ILE A 154 5.90 -1.91 11.38
C ILE A 154 7.43 -1.88 11.41
N HIS A 155 8.00 -1.66 12.59
CA HIS A 155 9.44 -1.71 12.79
C HIS A 155 9.95 -3.16 12.66
N PRO A 156 11.20 -3.38 12.21
CA PRO A 156 11.76 -4.72 12.08
C PRO A 156 11.82 -5.56 13.38
N ASP A 157 11.67 -4.95 14.55
CA ASP A 157 11.52 -5.68 15.82
C ASP A 157 10.19 -6.45 15.96
N GLY A 158 9.23 -6.20 15.06
CA GLY A 158 7.90 -6.79 15.07
C GLY A 158 7.01 -6.35 16.24
N LYS A 159 7.40 -5.30 16.97
CA LYS A 159 6.77 -4.84 18.22
C LYS A 159 6.41 -3.36 18.20
N THR A 160 7.15 -2.55 17.44
CA THR A 160 6.96 -1.10 17.36
C THR A 160 6.20 -0.76 16.08
N LEU A 161 5.04 -0.11 16.22
CA LEU A 161 4.19 0.30 15.10
C LEU A 161 4.08 1.84 15.08
N PHE A 162 4.40 2.45 13.94
CA PHE A 162 4.14 3.86 13.68
C PHE A 162 2.91 3.98 12.77
N PHE A 163 2.08 5.00 12.98
CA PHE A 163 0.90 5.24 12.16
C PHE A 163 0.43 6.69 12.30
N SER A 164 -0.38 7.15 11.36
CA SER A 164 -1.06 8.44 11.41
C SER A 164 -2.47 8.29 11.97
N SER A 165 -2.93 9.29 12.72
CA SER A 165 -4.20 9.24 13.44
C SER A 165 -4.86 10.61 13.44
N LYS A 166 -6.15 10.67 13.08
CA LYS A 166 -7.06 11.81 13.37
C LYS A 166 -7.69 11.70 14.77
N GLY A 167 -7.47 10.58 15.47
CA GLY A 167 -7.78 10.39 16.88
C GLY A 167 -6.58 10.68 17.78
N HIS A 168 -6.53 10.02 18.94
CA HIS A 168 -5.44 10.12 19.94
C HIS A 168 -5.03 11.56 20.31
N ASN A 169 -5.97 12.49 20.18
CA ASN A 169 -5.87 13.95 20.41
C ASN A 169 -4.94 14.70 19.45
N SER A 170 -4.99 14.41 18.15
CA SER A 170 -4.37 15.26 17.11
C SER A 170 -4.94 16.69 17.10
N MET A 171 -4.04 17.69 17.01
CA MET A 171 -4.35 19.07 16.60
C MET A 171 -4.59 19.16 15.10
#